data_AF-A0A151JQ06-F1
#
_entry.id   AF-A0A151JQ06-F1
#
_cell.length_a   1.000
_cell.length_b   1.000
_cell.length_c   1.000
_cell.angle_alpha   90.00
_cell.angle_beta   90.00
_cell.angle_gamma   90.00
#
_symmetry.space_group_name_H-M   'P 1'
#
loop_
_entity.id
_entity.type
_entity.pdbx_description
1 polymer ?
#
loop_
_entity_poly.entity_id
_entity_poly.type
_entity_poly.pdbx_seq_one_letter_code
_entity_poly.pdbx_strand_id
1 'polypeptide(L)' 'GAVDGTHIRIDKPTQDHDSYINRKQFFSIHMQCVVYHKLKILDVFIGYPGSVHDARVFRESHLYEYLQEICPSY' A
#
# COMPACT_ATOMS: atom_id res chain seq x y z
N GLY A 1 5.88 -11.47 -11.75
CA GLY A 1 5.04 -10.31 -11.42
C GLY A 1 5.81 -9.43 -10.46
N ALA A 2 5.25 -8.29 -10.06
CA ALA A 2 5.85 -7.42 -9.03
C ALA A 2 4.77 -6.97 -8.05
N VAL A 3 5.18 -6.71 -6.82
CA VAL A 3 4.38 -6.08 -5.76
C VAL A 3 5.20 -4.89 -5.29
N ASP A 4 4.62 -3.69 -5.33
CA ASP A 4 5.32 -2.49 -4.89
C ASP A 4 4.36 -1.49 -4.26
N GLY A 5 4.90 -0.66 -3.35
CA GLY A 5 4.20 0.41 -2.65
C GLY A 5 4.60 1.78 -3.19
N THR A 6 3.65 2.68 -3.32
CA THR A 6 3.88 4.07 -3.74
C THR A 6 3.02 5.05 -2.95
N HIS A 7 3.48 6.30 -2.91
CA HIS A 7 2.79 7.38 -2.21
C HIS A 7 2.02 8.27 -3.17
N ILE A 8 0.72 8.36 -2.98
CA ILE A 8 -0.14 9.34 -3.65
C ILE A 8 -0.15 10.61 -2.80
N ARG A 9 0.25 11.74 -3.39
CA ARG A 9 0.18 13.04 -2.73
C ARG A 9 -1.26 13.46 -2.49
N ILE A 10 -1.53 13.99 -1.32
CA ILE A 10 -2.82 14.57 -0.95
C ILE A 10 -2.61 15.96 -0.35
N ASP A 11 -3.67 16.75 -0.30
CA ASP A 11 -3.70 17.97 0.51
C ASP A 11 -3.65 17.63 2.00
N LYS A 12 -3.32 18.62 2.82
CA LYS A 12 -3.29 18.47 4.28
C LYS A 12 -4.65 17.97 4.78
N PRO A 13 -4.71 16.80 5.45
CA PRO A 13 -5.95 16.32 6.07
C PRO A 13 -6.43 17.29 7.16
N THR A 14 -7.74 17.41 7.32
CA THR A 14 -8.32 18.23 8.41
C THR A 14 -8.21 17.56 9.77
N GLN A 15 -8.15 16.23 9.81
CA GLN A 15 -8.01 15.42 11.02
C GLN A 15 -6.75 14.55 10.92
N ASP A 16 -6.04 14.39 12.04
CA ASP A 16 -4.88 13.49 12.17
C ASP A 16 -3.82 13.65 11.06
N HIS A 17 -3.53 14.90 10.68
CA HIS A 17 -2.67 15.21 9.53
C HIS A 17 -1.24 14.67 9.66
N ASP A 18 -0.71 14.55 10.87
CA ASP A 18 0.63 14.05 11.13
C ASP A 18 0.80 12.59 10.68
N SER A 19 -0.25 11.77 10.81
CA SER A 19 -0.27 10.39 10.33
C SER A 19 -0.08 10.27 8.81
N TYR A 20 -0.39 11.32 8.06
CA TYR A 20 -0.27 11.33 6.60
C TYR A 20 1.08 11.86 6.11
N ILE A 21 1.94 12.39 7.00
CA ILE A 21 3.28 12.82 6.65
C ILE A 21 4.16 11.59 6.44
N ASN A 22 4.71 11.47 5.24
CA ASN A 22 5.66 10.40 4.94
C ASN A 22 7.11 10.77 5.29
N ARG A 23 8.02 9.81 5.08
CA ARG A 23 9.47 10.00 5.29
C ARG A 23 10.08 11.14 4.47
N LYS A 24 9.45 11.53 3.36
CA LYS A 24 9.86 12.64 2.48
C LYS A 24 9.20 13.97 2.87
N GLN A 25 8.55 14.04 4.04
CA GLN A 25 7.97 15.24 4.62
C GLN A 25 6.85 15.87 3.76
N PHE A 26 6.01 15.04 3.13
CA PHE A 26 4.79 15.50 2.47
C PHE A 26 3.58 14.63 2.84
N PHE A 27 2.38 15.21 2.77
CA PHE A 27 1.12 14.51 3.01
C PHE A 27 0.82 13.52 1.88
N SER A 28 0.61 12.26 2.24
CA SER A 28 0.33 11.20 1.27
C SER A 28 -0.51 10.09 1.86
N ILE A 29 -1.11 9.32 0.95
CA ILE A 29 -1.66 7.99 1.24
C ILE A 29 -0.83 6.94 0.51
N HIS A 30 -0.76 5.76 1.09
CA HIS A 30 -0.14 4.58 0.50
C HIS A 30 -1.07 3.92 -0.51
N MET A 31 -0.45 3.49 -1.62
CA MET A 31 -1.02 2.64 -2.64
C MET A 31 -0.06 1.47 -2.86
N GLN A 32 -0.55 0.25 -2.69
CA GLN A 32 0.14 -0.96 -3.11
C GLN A 32 -0.46 -1.44 -4.42
N CYS A 33 0.39 -1.85 -5.36
CA CYS A 33 -0.04 -2.41 -6.64
C CYS A 33 0.64 -3.76 -6.89
N VAL A 34 -0.15 -4.71 -7.37
CA VAL A 34 0.32 -6.02 -7.83
C VAL A 34 0.19 -6.09 -9.34
N VAL A 35 1.27 -6.44 -10.02
CA VAL A 35 1.29 -6.60 -11.48
C VAL A 35 1.73 -7.99 -11.89
N TYR A 36 1.01 -8.55 -12.85
CA TYR A 36 1.39 -9.79 -13.52
C TYR A 36 2.51 -9.54 -14.54
N HIS A 37 3.23 -10.60 -14.93
CA HIS A 37 4.37 -10.47 -15.86
C HIS A 37 3.98 -9.93 -17.25
N LYS A 38 2.71 -10.02 -17.64
CA LYS A 38 2.18 -9.41 -18.88
C LYS A 38 1.73 -7.95 -18.70
N LEU A 39 2.30 -7.23 -17.73
CA LEU A 39 1.96 -5.83 -17.43
C LEU A 39 0.47 -5.60 -17.13
N LYS A 40 -0.20 -6.61 -16.57
CA LYS A 40 -1.61 -6.50 -16.14
C LYS A 40 -1.66 -6.27 -14.65
N ILE A 41 -2.44 -5.28 -14.22
CA ILE A 41 -2.73 -5.06 -12.81
C ILE A 41 -3.62 -6.21 -12.32
N LEU A 42 -3.21 -6.84 -11.22
CA LEU A 42 -3.95 -7.91 -10.57
C LEU A 42 -4.74 -7.39 -9.37
N ASP A 43 -4.11 -6.51 -8.59
CA ASP A 43 -4.70 -5.96 -7.37
C ASP A 43 -4.13 -4.57 -7.07
N VAL A 44 -4.96 -3.73 -6.45
CA VAL A 44 -4.61 -2.39 -6.01
C VAL A 44 -5.24 -2.14 -4.65
N PHE A 45 -4.41 -1.79 -3.67
CA PHE A 45 -4.83 -1.51 -2.31
C PHE A 45 -4.42 -0.09 -1.90
N ILE A 46 -5.37 0.74 -1.50
CA ILE A 46 -5.17 2.19 -1.25
C ILE A 46 -5.84 2.59 0.06
N GLY A 47 -5.24 3.54 0.77
CA GLY A 47 -5.94 4.30 1.81
C GLY A 47 -5.19 4.39 3.13
N TYR A 48 -4.03 3.74 3.25
CA TYR A 48 -3.22 3.83 4.45
C TYR A 48 -2.53 5.20 4.57
N PRO A 49 -2.41 5.78 5.78
CA PRO A 49 -1.70 7.03 5.98
C PRO A 49 -0.23 6.94 5.57
N GLY A 50 0.33 8.00 4.99
CA GLY A 50 1.69 8.04 4.45
C GLY A 50 2.82 7.77 5.45
N SER A 51 2.56 7.81 6.75
CA SER A 51 3.55 7.41 7.77
C SER A 51 3.71 5.88 7.91
N VAL A 52 2.75 5.10 7.41
CA VAL A 52 2.73 3.63 7.56
C VAL A 52 3.83 2.99 6.72
N HIS A 53 4.34 1.84 7.16
CA HIS A 53 5.37 1.09 6.44
C HIS A 53 4.76 0.15 5.40
N ASP A 54 5.41 0.00 4.24
CA ASP A 54 4.94 -0.89 3.15
C ASP A 54 4.69 -2.32 3.63
N ALA A 55 5.55 -2.86 4.50
CA ALA A 55 5.36 -4.20 5.06
C ALA A 55 4.06 -4.34 5.88
N ARG A 56 3.62 -3.25 6.53
CA ARG A 56 2.34 -3.22 7.23
C ARG A 56 1.19 -3.10 6.24
N VAL A 57 1.29 -2.23 5.23
CA VAL A 57 0.29 -2.11 4.16
C VAL A 57 0.07 -3.45 3.46
N PHE A 58 1.16 -4.18 3.18
CA PHE A 58 1.12 -5.52 2.58
C PHE A 58 0.35 -6.53 3.43
N ARG A 59 0.69 -6.66 4.72
CA ARG A 59 0.00 -7.60 5.62
C ARG A 59 -1.50 -7.34 5.77
N GLU A 60 -1.91 -6.09 5.64
CA GLU A 60 -3.31 -5.67 5.76
C GLU A 60 -4.04 -5.67 4.41
N SER A 61 -3.34 -5.96 3.30
CA SER A 61 -3.94 -6.04 1.97
C SER A 61 -4.61 -7.39 1.76
N HIS A 62 -5.70 -7.42 0.99
CA HIS A 62 -6.41 -8.65 0.61
C HIS A 62 -5.50 -9.67 -0.09
N LEU A 63 -4.44 -9.19 -0.75
CA LEU A 63 -3.42 -10.04 -1.35
C LEU A 63 -2.74 -10.95 -0.31
N TYR A 64 -2.46 -10.46 0.89
CA TYR A 64 -1.80 -11.27 1.93
C TYR A 64 -2.69 -12.45 2.34
N GLU A 65 -3.97 -12.19 2.57
CA GLU A 65 -4.97 -13.23 2.88
C GLU A 65 -5.05 -14.27 1.75
N TYR A 66 -5.16 -13.81 0.51
CA TYR A 66 -5.20 -14.69 -0.67
C TYR A 66 -3.93 -15.54 -0.84
N LEU A 67 -2.75 -14.97 -0.54
CA LEU A 67 -1.49 -15.69 -0.59
C LEU A 67 -1.41 -16.76 0.49
N GLN A 68 -1.93 -16.51 1.70
CA GLN A 68 -2.01 -17.53 2.75
C GLN A 68 -2.91 -18.71 2.35
N GLU A 69 -4.03 -18.45 1.68
CA GLU A 69 -4.95 -19.50 1.21
C GLU A 69 -4.33 -20.39 0.13
N ILE A 70 -3.60 -19.80 -0.81
CA ILE A 70 -3.03 -20.51 -1.96
C ILE A 70 -1.64 -21.10 -1.65
N CYS A 71 -0.89 -20.42 -0.80
CA CYS A 71 0.45 -20.79 -0.38
C CYS A 71 0.55 -20.67 1.15
N PRO A 72 0.16 -21.73 1.89
CA PRO A 72 0.09 -21.71 3.36
C PRO A 72 1.43 -21.50 4.08
N SER A 73 2.54 -21.45 3.33
CA SER A 73 3.89 -21.21 3.83
C SER A 73 4.42 -19.81 3.51
N TYR A 74 3.62 -18.95 2.88
CA TYR A 74 3.92 -17.53 2.70
C TYR A 74 3.63 -16.75 3.99
#